data_AF-A0A2P5LN02-F1
#
_entry.id   AF-A0A2P5LN02-F1
#
_cell.length_a   1.000
_cell.length_b   1.000
_cell.length_c   1.000
_cell.angle_alpha   90.00
_cell.angle_beta   90.00
_cell.angle_gamma   90.00
#
_symmetry.space_group_name_H-M   'P 1'
#
loop_
_entity.id
_entity.type
_entity.pdbx_description
1 polymer ?
#
loop_
_entity_poly.entity_id
_entity_poly.type
_entity_poly.pdbx_seq_one_letter_code
_entity_poly.pdbx_strand_id
1 'polypeptide(L)' 'MAAMKLLAGNSNRPLAEAIAAHLGVQLCRAQVRRFADQEIWVEILENVR' A
#
# COMPACT_ATOMS: atom_id res chain seq x y z
N MET A 1 -1.63 13.30 -16.59
CA MET A 1 -2.31 13.71 -15.34
C MET A 1 -1.89 12.73 -14.26
N ALA A 2 -1.42 13.21 -13.11
CA ALA A 2 -1.06 12.33 -11.99
C ALA A 2 -2.33 11.67 -11.46
N ALA A 3 -2.43 10.35 -11.57
CA ALA A 3 -3.56 9.59 -11.07
C ALA A 3 -3.43 9.37 -9.56
N MET A 4 -4.57 9.41 -8.85
CA MET A 4 -4.65 9.14 -7.41
C MET A 4 -4.02 7.78 -7.07
N LYS A 5 -3.19 7.76 -6.03
CA LYS A 5 -2.47 6.58 -5.53
C LYS A 5 -3.16 6.06 -4.26
N LEU A 6 -3.34 4.74 -4.14
CA LEU A 6 -3.95 4.12 -2.96
C LEU A 6 -2.95 3.22 -2.24
N LEU A 7 -2.58 3.58 -1.01
CA LEU A 7 -1.65 2.81 -0.17
C LEU A 7 -2.41 2.08 0.94
N ALA A 8 -2.00 0.85 1.24
CA ALA A 8 -2.54 0.07 2.36
C ALA A 8 -1.45 -0.69 3.12
N GLY A 9 -1.56 -0.69 4.44
CA GLY A 9 -0.73 -1.48 5.35
C GLY A 9 -1.20 -2.94 5.47
N ASN A 10 -0.97 -3.54 6.64
CA ASN A 10 -1.21 -4.97 6.87
C ASN A 10 -2.52 -5.30 7.59
N SER A 11 -3.31 -4.31 8.00
CA SER A 11 -4.52 -4.55 8.82
C SER A 11 -5.59 -5.35 8.07
N ASN A 12 -5.86 -5.01 6.82
CA ASN A 12 -6.87 -5.67 6.00
C ASN A 12 -6.58 -5.51 4.49
N ARG A 13 -5.65 -6.32 3.99
CA ARG A 13 -5.27 -6.33 2.56
C ARG A 13 -6.46 -6.64 1.62
N PRO A 14 -7.30 -7.65 1.90
CA PRO A 14 -8.45 -7.96 1.02
C PRO A 14 -9.44 -6.79 0.87
N LEU A 15 -9.73 -6.06 1.95
CA LEU A 15 -10.59 -4.89 1.88
C LEU A 15 -9.97 -3.76 1.03
N ALA A 16 -8.68 -3.50 1.23
CA ALA A 16 -7.98 -2.49 0.45
C ALA A 16 -7.97 -2.83 -1.05
N GLU A 17 -7.79 -4.10 -1.41
CA GLU A 17 -7.85 -4.58 -2.79
C GLU A 17 -9.26 -4.43 -3.39
N ALA A 18 -10.31 -4.74 -2.63
CA ALA A 18 -11.69 -4.53 -3.06
C ALA A 18 -12.00 -3.05 -3.32
N ILE A 19 -11.51 -2.14 -2.47
CA ILE A 19 -11.64 -0.69 -2.67
C ILE A 19 -10.86 -0.24 -3.92
N ALA A 20 -9.63 -0.72 -4.11
CA ALA A 20 -8.81 -0.40 -5.28
C ALA A 20 -9.51 -0.84 -6.58
N ALA A 21 -10.06 -2.06 -6.59
CA ALA A 21 -10.82 -2.60 -7.71
C ALA A 21 -12.08 -1.78 -8.00
N HIS A 22 -12.82 -1.35 -6.96
CA HIS A 22 -13.99 -0.49 -7.12
C HIS A 22 -13.65 0.87 -7.74
N LEU A 23 -12.49 1.43 -7.39
CA LEU A 23 -11.99 2.70 -7.91
C LEU A 23 -11.28 2.57 -9.27
N GLY A 24 -11.07 1.34 -9.77
CA GLY A 24 -10.33 1.09 -11.01
C GLY A 24 -8.84 1.43 -10.93
N VAL A 25 -8.24 1.40 -9.74
CA VAL A 25 -6.81 1.67 -9.51
C VAL A 25 -6.12 0.46 -8.89
N GLN A 26 -4.80 0.41 -8.97
CA GLN A 26 -4.00 -0.58 -8.24
C GLN A 26 -3.51 -0.02 -6.91
N LEU A 27 -3.34 -0.90 -5.92
CA LEU A 27 -2.67 -0.54 -4.69
C LEU A 27 -1.20 -0.21 -4.97
N CYS A 28 -0.69 0.75 -4.22
CA CYS A 28 0.70 1.10 -4.27
C CYS A 28 1.56 -0.10 -3.89
N ARG A 29 2.62 -0.31 -4.66
CA ARG A 29 3.67 -1.28 -4.35
C ARG A 29 4.43 -0.74 -3.15
N ALA A 30 4.22 -1.38 -2.02
CA ALA A 30 4.92 -1.07 -0.78
C ALA A 30 5.20 -2.35 -0.01
N GLN A 31 6.33 -2.37 0.69
CA GLN A 31 6.63 -3.39 1.67
C GLN A 31 6.33 -2.84 3.06
N VAL A 32 5.65 -3.64 3.87
CA VAL A 32 5.38 -3.35 5.28
C VAL A 32 5.75 -4.60 6.08
N ARG A 33 6.86 -4.54 6.81
CA ARG A 33 7.38 -5.64 7.62
C ARG A 33 7.75 -5.17 9.02
N ARG A 34 8.08 -6.11 9.89
CA ARG A 34 8.61 -5.82 11.22
C ARG A 34 10.06 -6.28 11.30
N PHE A 35 10.88 -5.52 12.02
CA PHE A 35 12.19 -5.97 12.45
C PHE A 35 12.07 -6.97 13.61
N ALA A 36 13.17 -7.60 14.00
CA ALA A 36 13.19 -8.59 15.07
C ALA A 36 12.78 -7.99 16.44
N ASP A 37 13.01 -6.69 16.63
CA ASP A 37 12.63 -5.90 17.81
C ASP A 37 11.20 -5.32 17.74
N GLN A 38 10.40 -5.74 16.75
CA GLN A 38 9.02 -5.31 16.49
C GLN A 38 8.84 -3.91 15.91
N GLU A 39 9.91 -3.16 15.66
CA GLU A 39 9.81 -1.90 14.93
C GLU A 39 9.24 -2.12 13.52
N ILE A 40 8.39 -1.19 13.07
CA ILE A 40 7.72 -1.29 11.78
C ILE A 40 8.60 -0.63 10.72
N TRP A 41 8.92 -1.38 9.67
CA TRP A 41 9.61 -0.87 8.49
C TRP A 41 8.66 -0.80 7.30
N VAL A 42 8.71 0.34 6.60
CA VAL A 42 7.88 0.61 5.43
C VAL A 42 8.75 1.18 4.31
N GLU A 43 8.58 0.64 3.11
CA GLU A 43 9.19 1.17 1.88
C GLU A 43 8.16 1.24 0.76
N ILE A 44 8.09 2.37 0.06
CA ILE A 44 7.25 2.55 -1.13
C ILE A 44 8.13 2.32 -2.37
N LEU A 45 7.72 1.38 -3.21
CA LEU A 45 8.48 0.87 -4.37
C LEU A 45 8.06 1.55 -5.69
N GLU A 46 7.59 2.78 -5.60
CA GLU A 46 7.17 3.58 -6.75
C GLU A 46 7.21 5.08 -6.46
N ASN A 47 7.18 5.88 -7.53
CA ASN A 47 7.13 7.34 -7.41
C ASN A 47 5.72 7.80 -6.99
N VAL A 48 5.68 8.67 -5.98
CA VAL A 48 4.47 9.26 -5.39
C VAL A 48 4.37 10.79 -5.55
N ARG A 49 5.36 11.41 -6.21
CA ARG A 49 5.39 12.85 -6.48
C ARG A 49 4.58 13.20 -7.72
#